data_AF-A0AAC9Y757-F1
#
_entry.id   AF-A0AAC9Y757-F1
#
_cell.length_a   1.000
_cell.length_b   1.000
_cell.length_c   1.000
_cell.angle_alpha   90.00
_cell.angle_beta   90.00
_cell.angle_gamma   90.00
#
_symmetry.space_group_name_H-M   'P 1'
#
loop_
_entity.id
_entity.type
_entity.pdbx_description
1 polymer ?
#
loop_
_entity_poly.entity_id
_entity_poly.type
_entity_poly.pdbx_seq_one_letter_code
_entity_poly.pdbx_strand_id
1 'polypeptide(L)'
;MAGWIKLHRKIRDNPVFNDLQLYRLWTICLLEATHKPHDQAIGKQIIPLEPGQFITGRFDLRDMYNKGLPKADRALGDYTVWRWLQSLEKHGFLSIRTSNKYSTVSITNWEFYQSREQENEQQVSNNGASNEQQVSTNKNGKKGENEKNPLYPEIEAFRKRYESDLLKLIDEYLQFIAEMRKSKRIADSVVKKVLAYFDRFSPTIVEYGIRTHMSLPQKASAQEEYTFGIIRNATEDEARAKLERLRLGPQKTGRRQAFNEDDFLSSLKEEDGDAT
;
A
#
# COMPACT_ATOMS: atom_id res chain seq x y z
N MET A 1 6.12 15.33 -29.77
CA MET A 1 5.40 14.43 -28.85
C MET A 1 4.09 15.12 -28.48
N ALA A 2 3.00 14.77 -29.17
CA ALA A 2 1.67 15.24 -28.83
C ALA A 2 1.01 14.13 -28.02
N GLY A 3 0.63 14.43 -26.78
CA GLY A 3 0.09 13.46 -25.85
C GLY A 3 -0.44 14.15 -24.60
N TRP A 4 -1.30 13.46 -23.87
CA TRP A 4 -1.83 13.89 -22.59
C TRP A 4 -1.54 12.79 -21.58
N ILE A 5 -1.28 13.20 -20.33
CA ILE A 5 -1.14 12.29 -19.20
C ILE A 5 -2.39 12.44 -18.32
N LYS A 6 -2.93 11.32 -17.86
CA LYS A 6 -3.96 11.31 -16.82
C LYS A 6 -3.33 11.61 -15.46
N LEU A 7 -3.84 12.61 -14.74
CA LEU A 7 -3.44 12.88 -13.35
C LEU A 7 -4.62 12.58 -12.42
N HIS A 8 -4.43 11.62 -11.51
CA HIS A 8 -5.49 11.19 -10.62
C HIS A 8 -5.73 12.21 -9.49
N ARG A 9 -7.01 12.55 -9.21
CA ARG A 9 -7.41 13.58 -8.22
C ARG A 9 -6.88 13.35 -6.79
N LYS A 10 -6.65 12.07 -6.42
CA LYS A 10 -6.01 11.65 -5.15
C LYS A 10 -4.65 12.29 -4.89
N ILE A 11 -3.98 12.86 -5.91
CA ILE A 11 -2.73 13.59 -5.67
C ILE A 11 -2.91 14.73 -4.68
N ARG A 12 -4.09 15.37 -4.64
CA ARG A 12 -4.41 16.45 -3.69
C ARG A 12 -4.36 16.02 -2.23
N ASP A 13 -4.57 14.75 -1.94
CA ASP A 13 -4.55 14.21 -0.58
C ASP A 13 -3.12 13.90 -0.11
N ASN A 14 -2.14 13.95 -1.01
CA ASN A 14 -0.76 13.58 -0.72
C ASN A 14 0.10 14.82 -0.37
N PRO A 15 0.97 14.75 0.66
CA PRO A 15 1.90 15.83 0.99
C PRO A 15 2.74 16.35 -0.17
N VAL A 16 3.05 15.51 -1.17
CA VAL A 16 3.79 15.90 -2.38
C VAL A 16 3.09 17.01 -3.16
N PHE A 17 1.76 17.10 -3.11
CA PHE A 17 1.02 18.17 -3.79
C PHE A 17 1.19 19.54 -3.13
N ASN A 18 1.49 19.58 -1.83
CA ASN A 18 1.68 20.82 -1.09
C ASN A 18 3.09 21.41 -1.28
N ASP A 19 4.05 20.58 -1.66
CA ASP A 19 5.41 21.01 -1.99
C ASP A 19 5.52 21.24 -3.50
N LEU A 20 5.64 22.52 -3.90
CA LEU A 20 5.72 22.92 -5.31
C LEU A 20 6.91 22.30 -6.04
N GLN A 21 8.04 22.08 -5.35
CA GLN A 21 9.25 21.53 -5.95
C GLN A 21 9.07 20.04 -6.21
N LEU A 22 8.53 19.31 -5.23
CA LEU A 22 8.23 17.89 -5.37
C LEU A 22 7.12 17.62 -6.38
N TYR A 23 6.06 18.43 -6.37
CA TYR A 23 4.96 18.31 -7.33
C TYR A 23 5.42 18.54 -8.77
N ARG A 24 6.27 19.55 -8.99
CA ARG A 24 6.89 19.80 -10.30
C ARG A 24 7.74 18.61 -10.74
N LEU A 25 8.62 18.13 -9.86
CA LEU A 25 9.48 16.99 -10.16
C LEU A 25 8.64 15.75 -10.51
N TRP A 26 7.60 15.47 -9.73
CA TRP A 26 6.68 14.37 -9.99
C TRP A 26 5.98 14.49 -11.34
N THR A 27 5.53 15.70 -11.71
CA THR A 27 4.92 15.96 -13.02
C THR A 27 5.91 15.71 -14.15
N ILE A 28 7.19 16.10 -13.98
CA ILE A 28 8.24 15.81 -14.96
C ILE A 28 8.43 14.29 -15.10
N CYS A 29 8.52 13.55 -14.00
CA CYS A 29 8.62 12.09 -14.05
C CYS A 29 7.46 11.47 -14.83
N LEU A 30 6.22 11.92 -14.59
CA LEU A 30 5.05 11.44 -15.32
C LEU A 30 5.10 11.75 -16.82
N LEU A 31 5.66 12.88 -17.22
CA LEU A 31 5.77 13.26 -18.63
C LEU A 31 6.87 12.48 -19.37
N GLU A 32 7.89 12.05 -18.66
CA GLU A 32 9.08 11.39 -19.22
C GLU A 32 8.95 9.87 -19.22
N ALA A 33 8.07 9.34 -18.37
CA ALA A 33 7.69 7.95 -18.40
C ALA A 33 7.14 7.55 -19.78
N THR A 34 7.61 6.41 -20.25
CA THR A 34 7.27 5.92 -21.59
C THR A 34 5.84 5.39 -21.63
N HIS A 35 5.11 5.67 -22.71
CA HIS A 35 3.73 5.20 -22.89
C HIS A 35 3.63 3.85 -23.60
N LYS A 36 4.70 3.42 -24.27
CA LYS A 36 4.79 2.15 -25.00
C LYS A 36 6.16 1.53 -24.74
N PRO A 37 6.25 0.18 -24.75
CA PRO A 37 7.54 -0.47 -24.63
C PRO A 37 8.43 -0.03 -25.79
N HIS A 38 9.62 0.43 -25.49
CA HIS A 38 10.58 0.82 -26.50
C HIS A 38 12.01 0.62 -26.00
N ASP A 39 12.90 0.35 -26.94
CA ASP A 39 14.31 0.14 -26.65
C ASP A 39 15.05 1.48 -26.67
N GLN A 40 15.66 1.84 -25.55
CA GLN A 40 16.49 3.04 -25.45
C GLN A 40 17.97 2.65 -25.45
N ALA A 41 18.70 3.16 -26.44
CA ALA A 41 20.14 2.95 -26.55
C ALA A 41 20.89 3.96 -25.65
N ILE A 42 21.68 3.46 -24.69
CA ILE A 42 22.57 4.26 -23.85
C ILE A 42 24.00 3.75 -23.99
N GLY A 43 24.84 4.56 -24.63
CA GLY A 43 26.21 4.20 -24.95
C GLY A 43 26.29 3.03 -25.93
N LYS A 44 26.72 1.85 -25.46
CA LYS A 44 26.82 0.61 -26.25
C LYS A 44 25.80 -0.46 -25.84
N GLN A 45 24.84 -0.12 -24.99
CA GLN A 45 23.82 -1.05 -24.48
C GLN A 45 22.43 -0.61 -24.93
N ILE A 46 21.62 -1.59 -25.31
CA ILE A 46 20.20 -1.42 -25.60
C ILE A 46 19.44 -1.84 -24.36
N ILE A 47 18.64 -0.93 -23.80
CA ILE A 47 17.88 -1.17 -22.58
C ILE A 47 16.40 -1.20 -22.96
N PRO A 48 15.70 -2.34 -22.80
CA PRO A 48 14.26 -2.39 -23.01
C PRO A 48 13.58 -1.63 -21.88
N LEU A 49 12.74 -0.66 -22.22
CA LEU A 49 11.92 0.07 -21.25
C LEU A 49 10.46 -0.35 -21.38
N GLU A 50 9.86 -0.68 -20.25
CA GLU A 50 8.43 -0.96 -20.15
C GLU A 50 7.64 0.34 -19.96
N PRO A 51 6.34 0.37 -20.30
CA PRO A 51 5.47 1.51 -20.02
C PRO A 51 5.57 1.95 -18.56
N GLY A 52 5.76 3.25 -18.34
CA GLY A 52 5.90 3.82 -16.99
C GLY A 52 7.33 3.86 -16.49
N GLN A 53 8.28 3.38 -17.28
CA GLN A 53 9.69 3.47 -17.00
C GLN A 53 10.35 4.53 -17.86
N PHE A 54 11.35 5.20 -17.28
CA PHE A 54 12.27 6.05 -18.00
C PHE A 54 13.67 5.92 -17.40
N ILE A 55 14.67 6.28 -18.19
CA ILE A 55 16.06 6.27 -17.75
C ILE A 55 16.51 7.70 -17.51
N THR A 56 17.21 7.92 -16.40
CA THR A 56 17.78 9.22 -16.10
C THR A 56 19.13 9.09 -15.40
N GLY A 57 19.99 10.07 -15.63
CA GLY A 57 21.15 10.36 -14.79
C GLY A 57 20.84 11.44 -13.75
N ARG A 58 21.75 11.61 -12.78
CA ARG A 58 21.69 12.70 -11.79
C ARG A 58 21.77 14.09 -12.44
N PHE A 59 22.63 14.24 -13.44
CA PHE A 59 22.80 15.50 -14.17
C PHE A 59 21.62 15.77 -15.09
N ASP A 60 21.21 14.78 -15.88
CA ASP A 60 20.05 14.89 -16.77
C ASP A 60 18.78 15.29 -16.02
N LEU A 61 18.51 14.64 -14.87
CA LEU A 61 17.33 14.95 -14.05
C LEU A 61 17.32 16.41 -13.57
N ARG A 62 18.49 16.93 -13.20
CA ARG A 62 18.64 18.34 -12.78
C ARG A 62 18.39 19.28 -13.95
N ASP A 63 18.94 18.98 -15.12
CA ASP A 63 18.78 19.81 -16.31
C ASP A 63 17.32 19.83 -16.77
N MET A 64 16.65 18.67 -16.73
CA MET A 64 15.22 18.54 -16.99
C MET A 64 14.38 19.37 -16.01
N TYR A 65 14.69 19.30 -14.71
CA TYR A 65 13.98 20.09 -13.69
C TYR A 65 14.16 21.60 -13.90
N ASN A 66 15.40 22.03 -14.19
CA ASN A 66 15.78 23.43 -14.36
C ASN A 66 15.36 24.03 -15.71
N LYS A 67 14.91 23.20 -16.66
CA LYS A 67 14.46 23.65 -17.97
C LYS A 67 13.30 24.64 -17.85
N GLY A 68 13.48 25.81 -18.44
CA GLY A 68 12.49 26.90 -18.42
C GLY A 68 12.36 27.67 -17.10
N LEU A 69 13.19 27.39 -16.08
CA LEU A 69 13.18 28.15 -14.83
C LEU A 69 14.12 29.37 -14.86
N PRO A 70 13.71 30.51 -14.28
CA PRO A 70 14.59 31.64 -14.04
C PRO A 70 15.67 31.25 -13.03
N LYS A 71 16.83 31.93 -13.06
CA LYS A 71 17.99 31.56 -12.24
C LYS A 71 17.68 31.46 -10.73
N ALA A 72 16.75 32.27 -10.23
CA ALA A 72 16.36 32.31 -8.82
C ALA A 72 15.68 31.01 -8.34
N ASP A 73 14.96 30.31 -9.22
CA ASP A 73 14.15 29.13 -8.87
C ASP A 73 14.85 27.80 -9.22
N ARG A 74 16.06 27.87 -9.76
CA ARG A 74 16.80 26.67 -10.18
C ARG A 74 17.31 25.89 -8.97
N ALA A 75 17.24 24.57 -9.09
CA ALA A 75 17.96 23.67 -8.20
C ALA A 75 19.46 23.75 -8.50
N LEU A 76 20.18 24.51 -7.67
CA LEU A 76 21.62 24.75 -7.81
C LEU A 76 22.45 23.54 -7.42
N GLY A 77 22.00 22.76 -6.43
CA GLY A 77 22.74 21.60 -5.94
C GLY A 77 22.61 20.38 -6.85
N ASP A 78 23.73 19.78 -7.21
CA ASP A 78 23.79 18.60 -8.08
C ASP A 78 23.03 17.40 -7.52
N TYR A 79 22.86 17.31 -6.19
CA TYR A 79 22.12 16.23 -5.53
C TYR A 79 20.72 16.64 -5.08
N THR A 80 20.34 17.91 -5.19
CA THR A 80 19.09 18.41 -4.61
C THR A 80 17.89 17.73 -5.26
N VAL A 81 17.83 17.73 -6.59
CA VAL A 81 16.76 17.06 -7.35
C VAL A 81 16.79 15.55 -7.16
N TRP A 82 17.99 14.97 -7.04
CA TRP A 82 18.13 13.54 -6.76
C TRP A 82 17.58 13.15 -5.37
N ARG A 83 17.85 13.94 -4.33
CA ARG A 83 17.26 13.72 -2.99
C ARG A 83 15.75 13.84 -2.99
N TRP A 84 15.21 14.77 -3.76
CA TRP A 84 13.77 14.90 -3.97
C TRP A 84 13.19 13.66 -4.66
N LEU A 85 13.88 13.11 -5.66
CA LEU A 85 13.49 11.87 -6.31
C LEU A 85 13.47 10.68 -5.32
N GLN A 86 14.49 10.57 -4.46
CA GLN A 86 14.53 9.57 -3.39
C GLN A 86 13.42 9.77 -2.34
N SER A 87 13.01 11.02 -2.10
CA SER A 87 11.85 11.31 -1.25
C SER A 87 10.56 10.77 -1.88
N LEU A 88 10.36 10.97 -3.19
CA LEU A 88 9.23 10.40 -3.92
C LEU A 88 9.22 8.87 -3.88
N GLU A 89 10.39 8.24 -3.96
CA GLU A 89 10.54 6.79 -3.77
C GLU A 89 10.10 6.35 -2.37
N LYS A 90 10.57 7.03 -1.32
CA LYS A 90 10.17 6.75 0.07
C LYS A 90 8.66 6.91 0.29
N HIS A 91 8.02 7.82 -0.43
CA HIS A 91 6.57 8.03 -0.39
C HIS A 91 5.78 7.04 -1.28
N GLY A 92 6.47 6.14 -2.00
CA GLY A 92 5.85 5.07 -2.79
C GLY A 92 5.34 5.50 -4.16
N PHE A 93 5.71 6.68 -4.65
CA PHE A 93 5.28 7.19 -5.97
C PHE A 93 5.99 6.51 -7.14
N LEU A 94 7.26 6.16 -6.93
CA LEU A 94 8.14 5.57 -7.92
C LEU A 94 9.14 4.64 -7.25
N SER A 95 9.84 3.81 -8.04
CA SER A 95 10.98 3.02 -7.59
C SER A 95 12.19 3.30 -8.46
N ILE A 96 13.37 3.36 -7.85
CA ILE A 96 14.63 3.68 -8.54
C ILE A 96 15.53 2.45 -8.53
N ARG A 97 15.94 1.99 -9.72
CA ARG A 97 16.98 0.99 -9.89
C ARG A 97 18.25 1.66 -10.41
N THR A 98 19.22 1.83 -9.52
CA THR A 98 20.52 2.43 -9.87
C THR A 98 21.47 1.38 -10.44
N SER A 99 22.12 1.72 -11.56
CA SER A 99 23.23 0.98 -12.16
C SER A 99 24.49 1.87 -12.18
N ASN A 100 25.64 1.32 -12.56
CA ASN A 100 26.92 2.05 -12.60
C ASN A 100 26.92 3.21 -13.63
N LYS A 101 25.99 3.22 -14.59
CA LYS A 101 25.95 4.21 -15.68
C LYS A 101 24.67 5.02 -15.76
N TYR A 102 23.57 4.49 -15.25
CA TYR A 102 22.24 5.10 -15.37
C TYR A 102 21.34 4.63 -14.24
N SER A 103 20.22 5.31 -14.05
CA SER A 103 19.18 4.87 -13.13
C SER A 103 17.87 4.71 -13.89
N THR A 104 17.25 3.55 -13.73
CA THR A 104 15.90 3.28 -14.25
C THR A 104 14.89 3.70 -13.19
N VAL A 105 14.01 4.62 -13.53
CA VAL A 105 12.92 5.08 -12.68
C VAL A 105 11.63 4.47 -13.20
N SER A 106 10.92 3.73 -12.33
CA SER A 106 9.63 3.12 -12.65
C SER A 106 8.53 3.80 -11.84
N ILE A 107 7.49 4.28 -12.52
CA ILE A 107 6.35 4.92 -11.87
C ILE A 107 5.39 3.86 -11.30
N THR A 108 5.12 3.93 -10.00
CA THR A 108 4.19 3.02 -9.34
C THR A 108 2.77 3.26 -9.87
N ASN A 109 2.07 2.17 -10.24
CA ASN A 109 0.70 2.20 -10.78
C ASN A 109 0.55 2.98 -12.11
N TRP A 110 1.61 3.09 -12.93
CA TRP A 110 1.55 3.78 -14.23
C TRP A 110 0.45 3.25 -15.16
N GLU A 111 0.34 1.93 -15.32
CA GLU A 111 -0.67 1.32 -16.18
C GLU A 111 -2.10 1.62 -15.70
N PHE A 112 -2.31 1.68 -14.38
CA PHE A 112 -3.60 2.07 -13.81
C PHE A 112 -3.94 3.54 -14.12
N TYR A 113 -2.94 4.43 -14.09
CA TYR A 113 -3.17 5.83 -14.38
C TYR A 113 -3.33 6.09 -15.88
N GLN A 114 -2.59 5.40 -16.76
CA GLN A 114 -2.53 5.68 -18.19
C GLN A 114 -3.24 4.65 -19.08
N SER A 115 -3.97 3.69 -18.52
CA SER A 115 -4.78 2.76 -19.31
C SER A 115 -5.80 3.54 -20.15
N ARG A 116 -5.90 3.17 -21.42
CA ARG A 116 -7.07 3.49 -22.24
C ARG A 116 -8.18 2.59 -21.73
N GLU A 117 -9.15 3.16 -21.02
CA GLU A 117 -10.51 2.63 -21.08
C GLU A 117 -10.81 2.49 -22.58
N GLN A 118 -11.16 1.28 -23.00
CA GLN A 118 -11.32 0.94 -24.41
C GLN A 118 -12.12 2.03 -25.13
N GLU A 119 -11.59 2.49 -26.27
CA GLU A 119 -12.38 3.13 -27.33
C GLU A 119 -13.47 2.13 -27.75
N ASN A 120 -14.55 2.08 -26.99
CA ASN A 120 -15.78 1.35 -27.27
C ASN A 120 -17.00 2.24 -26.96
N GLU A 121 -16.85 3.55 -27.10
CA GLU A 121 -17.98 4.42 -27.41
C GLU A 121 -18.17 4.38 -28.93
N GLN A 122 -18.78 3.28 -29.37
CA GLN A 122 -19.50 3.23 -30.63
C GLN A 122 -20.40 4.46 -30.72
N GLN A 123 -20.32 5.13 -31.87
CA GLN A 123 -21.49 5.56 -32.63
C GLN A 123 -22.83 5.46 -31.90
N VAL A 124 -23.24 6.52 -31.23
CA VAL A 124 -24.66 6.88 -31.17
C VAL A 124 -24.76 8.38 -31.43
N SER A 125 -24.93 8.71 -32.71
CA SER A 125 -25.45 10.01 -33.10
C SER A 125 -26.90 10.16 -32.60
N ASN A 126 -27.25 11.40 -32.27
CA ASN A 126 -28.60 11.98 -32.36
C ASN A 126 -29.72 11.35 -31.50
N ASN A 127 -30.06 11.99 -30.38
CA ASN A 127 -31.18 12.96 -30.30
C ASN A 127 -31.61 13.22 -28.84
N GLY A 128 -31.98 14.48 -28.56
CA GLY A 128 -32.87 14.88 -27.45
C GLY A 128 -32.13 15.26 -26.15
N ALA A 129 -31.72 16.51 -25.94
CA ALA A 129 -32.55 17.64 -25.50
C ALA A 129 -33.08 17.53 -24.05
N SER A 130 -32.53 18.45 -23.23
CA SER A 130 -33.21 19.22 -22.17
C SER A 130 -33.50 18.57 -20.81
N ASN A 131 -32.71 19.03 -19.82
CA ASN A 131 -33.16 19.61 -18.54
C ASN A 131 -34.23 18.86 -17.73
N GLU A 132 -33.88 18.42 -16.52
CA GLU A 132 -34.42 18.97 -15.26
C GLU A 132 -33.94 18.22 -14.00
N GLN A 133 -33.51 19.04 -13.03
CA GLN A 133 -33.66 18.93 -11.57
C GLN A 133 -33.23 17.64 -10.85
N GLN A 134 -32.12 17.68 -10.11
CA GLN A 134 -32.04 18.00 -8.66
C GLN A 134 -32.85 17.06 -7.73
N VAL A 135 -32.13 16.50 -6.76
CA VAL A 135 -32.41 16.50 -5.30
C VAL A 135 -32.10 15.13 -4.64
N SER A 136 -30.98 15.14 -3.91
CA SER A 136 -30.72 14.52 -2.59
C SER A 136 -30.80 13.00 -2.34
N THR A 137 -29.82 12.56 -1.55
CA THR A 137 -29.86 11.51 -0.53
C THR A 137 -29.88 10.04 -0.98
N ASN A 138 -28.82 9.30 -0.59
CA ASN A 138 -28.79 7.93 -0.05
C ASN A 138 -27.41 7.31 -0.34
N LYS A 139 -26.62 6.96 0.69
CA LYS A 139 -26.55 5.64 1.36
C LYS A 139 -26.40 4.45 0.41
N ASN A 140 -25.39 3.65 0.76
CA ASN A 140 -25.04 2.31 0.29
C ASN A 140 -24.32 2.16 -1.06
N GLY A 141 -23.02 1.91 -0.94
CA GLY A 141 -22.48 0.58 -1.19
C GLY A 141 -22.74 0.01 -2.57
N LYS A 142 -21.77 0.18 -3.47
CA LYS A 142 -21.52 -0.78 -4.54
C LYS A 142 -20.03 -1.03 -4.68
N LYS A 143 -19.67 -2.29 -4.40
CA LYS A 143 -18.57 -3.02 -5.01
C LYS A 143 -18.55 -2.66 -6.51
N GLY A 144 -17.47 -2.02 -6.97
CA GLY A 144 -17.12 -1.93 -8.37
C GLY A 144 -16.01 -2.92 -8.62
N GLU A 145 -16.32 -3.97 -9.37
CA GLU A 145 -15.44 -5.06 -9.74
C GLU A 145 -14.23 -4.58 -10.56
N ASN A 146 -13.05 -4.97 -10.09
CA ASN A 146 -12.00 -5.65 -10.84
C ASN A 146 -11.72 -5.22 -12.29
N GLU A 147 -10.89 -4.19 -12.44
CA GLU A 147 -9.87 -4.16 -13.50
C GLU A 147 -8.50 -4.45 -12.88
N LYS A 148 -7.96 -5.59 -13.29
CA LYS A 148 -6.91 -6.44 -12.68
C LYS A 148 -5.66 -5.69 -12.18
N ASN A 149 -5.65 -5.33 -10.90
CA ASN A 149 -4.40 -5.18 -10.16
C ASN A 149 -3.64 -6.53 -10.25
N PRO A 150 -2.39 -6.62 -10.75
CA PRO A 150 -1.65 -7.88 -10.84
C PRO A 150 -1.49 -8.56 -9.47
N LEU A 151 -1.59 -7.81 -8.37
CA LEU A 151 -1.62 -8.39 -7.02
C LEU A 151 -2.98 -9.00 -6.66
N TYR A 152 -4.08 -8.61 -7.31
CA TYR A 152 -5.41 -9.14 -6.97
C TYR A 152 -5.53 -10.64 -7.23
N PRO A 153 -5.12 -11.19 -8.39
CA PRO A 153 -5.06 -12.64 -8.58
C PRO A 153 -4.19 -13.35 -7.54
N GLU A 154 -3.06 -12.77 -7.17
CA GLU A 154 -2.18 -13.34 -6.15
C GLU A 154 -2.84 -13.34 -4.76
N ILE A 155 -3.41 -12.22 -4.34
CA ILE A 155 -4.16 -12.07 -3.08
C ILE A 155 -5.32 -13.07 -3.05
N GLU A 156 -6.07 -13.19 -4.14
CA GLU A 156 -7.18 -14.13 -4.24
C GLU A 156 -6.70 -15.59 -4.17
N ALA A 157 -5.54 -15.89 -4.76
CA ALA A 157 -4.91 -17.20 -4.65
C ALA A 157 -4.47 -17.52 -3.21
N PHE A 158 -3.98 -16.54 -2.44
CA PHE A 158 -3.73 -16.70 -1.00
C PHE A 158 -5.04 -16.92 -0.24
N ARG A 159 -6.07 -16.10 -0.48
CA ARG A 159 -7.36 -16.19 0.20
C ARG A 159 -8.02 -17.56 0.03
N LYS A 160 -7.90 -18.17 -1.15
CA LYS A 160 -8.43 -19.52 -1.44
C LYS A 160 -7.80 -20.64 -0.61
N ARG A 161 -6.66 -20.40 0.04
CA ARG A 161 -5.97 -21.41 0.88
C ARG A 161 -6.45 -21.42 2.33
N TYR A 162 -7.16 -20.39 2.76
CA TYR A 162 -7.69 -20.30 4.12
C TYR A 162 -9.10 -20.86 4.20
N GLU A 163 -9.41 -21.53 5.31
CA GLU A 163 -10.79 -21.86 5.65
C GLU A 163 -11.64 -20.60 5.84
N SER A 164 -12.93 -20.71 5.56
CA SER A 164 -13.88 -19.58 5.59
C SER A 164 -13.81 -18.79 6.90
N ASP A 165 -13.71 -19.45 8.05
CA ASP A 165 -13.76 -18.76 9.35
C ASP A 165 -12.44 -18.06 9.69
N LEU A 166 -11.30 -18.66 9.33
CA LEU A 166 -10.00 -18.00 9.44
C LEU A 166 -9.90 -16.82 8.47
N LEU A 167 -10.46 -16.94 7.26
CA LEU A 167 -10.47 -15.87 6.27
C LEU A 167 -11.27 -14.65 6.77
N LYS A 168 -12.43 -14.87 7.40
CA LYS A 168 -13.20 -13.79 8.06
C LYS A 168 -12.38 -13.09 9.13
N LEU A 169 -11.69 -13.85 9.99
CA LEU A 169 -10.83 -13.29 11.03
C LEU A 169 -9.66 -12.47 10.45
N ILE A 170 -9.05 -12.93 9.36
CA ILE A 170 -8.01 -12.18 8.65
C ILE A 170 -8.59 -10.87 8.09
N ASP A 171 -9.81 -10.89 7.55
CA ASP A 171 -10.47 -9.67 7.05
C ASP A 171 -10.79 -8.68 8.18
N GLU A 172 -11.26 -9.16 9.33
CA GLU A 172 -11.47 -8.34 10.53
C GLU A 172 -10.16 -7.70 11.02
N TYR A 173 -9.08 -8.47 11.02
CA TYR A 173 -7.75 -8.00 11.38
C TYR A 173 -7.20 -6.93 10.41
N LEU A 174 -7.35 -7.15 9.10
CA LEU A 174 -6.98 -6.16 8.10
C LEU A 174 -7.80 -4.87 8.27
N GLN A 175 -9.08 -4.98 8.59
CA GLN A 175 -9.93 -3.82 8.87
C GLN A 175 -9.48 -3.10 10.16
N PHE A 176 -9.18 -3.85 11.23
CA PHE A 176 -8.64 -3.32 12.48
C PHE A 176 -7.36 -2.49 12.23
N ILE A 177 -6.39 -3.04 11.50
CA ILE A 177 -5.18 -2.28 11.18
C ILE A 177 -5.47 -1.07 10.28
N ALA A 178 -6.43 -1.19 9.36
CA ALA A 178 -6.79 -0.09 8.48
C ALA A 178 -7.31 1.10 9.30
N GLU A 179 -8.18 0.84 10.28
CA GLU A 179 -8.77 1.85 11.16
C GLU A 179 -7.73 2.57 12.02
N MET A 180 -6.69 1.85 12.45
CA MET A 180 -5.63 2.40 13.28
C MET A 180 -4.60 3.24 12.51
N ARG A 181 -4.63 3.19 11.16
CA ARG A 181 -3.78 4.03 10.31
C ARG A 181 -4.38 5.42 10.15
N LYS A 182 -3.52 6.45 10.08
CA LYS A 182 -3.93 7.83 9.78
C LYS A 182 -4.72 7.95 8.47
N SER A 183 -4.41 7.11 7.48
CA SER A 183 -5.10 7.03 6.19
C SER A 183 -6.45 6.31 6.24
N LYS A 184 -6.77 5.59 7.34
CA LYS A 184 -7.93 4.70 7.48
C LYS A 184 -8.06 3.63 6.38
N ARG A 185 -6.93 3.27 5.75
CA ARG A 185 -6.85 2.39 4.57
C ARG A 185 -5.53 1.63 4.55
N ILE A 186 -5.57 0.41 4.01
CA ILE A 186 -4.39 -0.44 3.73
C ILE A 186 -4.21 -0.57 2.22
N ALA A 187 -2.97 -0.58 1.75
CA ALA A 187 -2.63 -0.81 0.35
C ALA A 187 -2.56 -2.32 0.04
N ASP A 188 -2.92 -2.72 -1.18
CA ASP A 188 -2.93 -4.14 -1.60
C ASP A 188 -1.56 -4.82 -1.47
N SER A 189 -0.46 -4.08 -1.61
CA SER A 189 0.90 -4.59 -1.36
C SER A 189 1.12 -5.02 0.09
N VAL A 190 0.51 -4.31 1.05
CA VAL A 190 0.55 -4.66 2.47
C VAL A 190 -0.36 -5.86 2.73
N VAL A 191 -1.56 -5.90 2.13
CA VAL A 191 -2.46 -7.07 2.23
C VAL A 191 -1.75 -8.32 1.71
N LYS A 192 -1.11 -8.25 0.54
CA LYS A 192 -0.30 -9.34 -0.02
C LYS A 192 0.84 -9.74 0.93
N LYS A 193 1.56 -8.77 1.51
CA LYS A 193 2.64 -9.04 2.48
C LYS A 193 2.12 -9.81 3.70
N VAL A 194 0.98 -9.40 4.26
CA VAL A 194 0.34 -10.05 5.42
C VAL A 194 -0.05 -11.47 5.07
N LEU A 195 -0.81 -11.67 3.98
CA LEU A 195 -1.26 -13.00 3.57
C LEU A 195 -0.09 -13.93 3.26
N ALA A 196 0.92 -13.45 2.54
CA ALA A 196 2.13 -14.22 2.23
C ALA A 196 2.98 -14.55 3.45
N TYR A 197 2.85 -13.78 4.54
CA TYR A 197 3.49 -14.09 5.82
C TYR A 197 2.69 -15.16 6.57
N PHE A 198 1.37 -14.99 6.68
CA PHE A 198 0.49 -15.93 7.37
C PHE A 198 0.49 -17.32 6.72
N ASP A 199 0.65 -17.38 5.40
CA ASP A 199 0.72 -18.64 4.63
C ASP A 199 1.91 -19.55 5.01
N ARG A 200 2.89 -19.02 5.75
CA ARG A 200 4.07 -19.77 6.22
C ARG A 200 3.85 -20.51 7.54
N PHE A 201 2.72 -20.29 8.20
CA PHE A 201 2.42 -20.80 9.53
C PHE A 201 1.11 -21.57 9.52
N SER A 202 0.91 -22.42 10.55
CA SER A 202 -0.34 -23.16 10.66
C SER A 202 -1.52 -22.23 10.95
N PRO A 203 -2.75 -22.60 10.51
CA PRO A 203 -3.97 -21.82 10.79
C PRO A 203 -4.15 -21.46 12.26
N THR A 204 -3.77 -22.38 13.17
CA THR A 204 -3.87 -22.19 14.62
C THR A 204 -2.94 -21.09 15.13
N ILE A 205 -1.70 -21.05 14.65
CA ILE A 205 -0.73 -20.01 15.03
C ILE A 205 -1.16 -18.64 14.49
N VAL A 206 -1.66 -18.60 13.25
CA VAL A 206 -2.17 -17.36 12.64
C VAL A 206 -3.39 -16.83 13.41
N GLU A 207 -4.34 -17.69 13.75
CA GLU A 207 -5.51 -17.33 14.55
C GLU A 207 -5.10 -16.75 15.91
N TYR A 208 -4.16 -17.40 16.59
CA TYR A 208 -3.63 -16.95 17.89
C TYR A 208 -2.99 -15.56 17.79
N GLY A 209 -2.11 -15.36 16.80
CA GLY A 209 -1.40 -14.09 16.63
C GLY A 209 -2.34 -12.92 16.34
N ILE A 210 -3.32 -13.13 15.45
CA ILE A 210 -4.33 -12.13 15.12
C ILE A 210 -5.15 -11.74 16.35
N ARG A 211 -5.72 -12.73 17.04
CA ARG A 211 -6.57 -12.48 18.21
C ARG A 211 -5.82 -11.77 19.32
N THR A 212 -4.57 -12.15 19.57
CA THR A 212 -3.72 -11.54 20.59
C THR A 212 -3.46 -10.06 20.30
N HIS A 213 -3.16 -9.70 19.04
CA HIS A 213 -2.97 -8.29 18.70
C HIS A 213 -4.28 -7.50 18.81
N MET A 214 -5.39 -8.04 18.29
CA MET A 214 -6.69 -7.36 18.34
C MET A 214 -7.22 -7.18 19.77
N SER A 215 -6.80 -7.99 20.74
CA SER A 215 -7.15 -7.83 22.16
C SER A 215 -6.33 -6.77 22.90
N LEU A 216 -5.33 -6.15 22.27
CA LEU A 216 -4.44 -5.16 22.90
C LEU A 216 -4.70 -3.76 22.32
N PRO A 217 -5.74 -3.02 22.77
CA PRO A 217 -6.07 -1.70 22.24
C PRO A 217 -4.93 -0.68 22.39
N GLN A 218 -4.08 -0.82 23.41
CA GLN A 218 -2.88 -0.02 23.64
C GLN A 218 -1.76 -0.25 22.61
N LYS A 219 -1.79 -1.39 21.91
CA LYS A 219 -0.88 -1.72 20.81
C LYS A 219 -1.55 -1.57 19.43
N ALA A 220 -2.77 -1.05 19.37
CA ALA A 220 -3.51 -0.95 18.12
C ALA A 220 -2.84 -0.07 17.04
N SER A 221 -2.00 0.89 17.44
CA SER A 221 -1.18 1.70 16.51
C SER A 221 0.07 0.97 15.99
N ALA A 222 0.36 -0.22 16.49
CA ALA A 222 1.50 -1.02 16.03
C ALA A 222 1.26 -1.53 14.62
N GLN A 223 2.34 -1.58 13.84
CA GLN A 223 2.29 -2.06 12.46
C GLN A 223 2.16 -3.60 12.42
N GLU A 224 1.92 -4.14 11.22
CA GLU A 224 1.73 -5.57 10.98
C GLU A 224 2.90 -6.43 11.50
N GLU A 225 4.10 -5.85 11.57
CA GLU A 225 5.31 -6.45 12.14
C GLU A 225 5.13 -6.93 13.59
N TYR A 226 4.28 -6.27 14.38
CA TYR A 226 4.02 -6.71 15.75
C TYR A 226 3.31 -8.07 15.77
N THR A 227 2.26 -8.23 14.96
CA THR A 227 1.57 -9.52 14.79
C THR A 227 2.51 -10.59 14.25
N PHE A 228 3.39 -10.23 13.32
CA PHE A 228 4.40 -11.15 12.81
C PHE A 228 5.34 -11.64 13.90
N GLY A 229 5.73 -10.76 14.83
CA GLY A 229 6.51 -11.13 16.00
C GLY A 229 5.82 -12.17 16.87
N ILE A 230 4.52 -11.98 17.17
CA ILE A 230 3.72 -12.94 17.95
C ILE A 230 3.67 -14.30 17.22
N ILE A 231 3.33 -14.29 15.93
CA ILE A 231 3.21 -15.50 15.12
C ILE A 231 4.56 -16.25 15.03
N ARG A 232 5.67 -15.53 14.85
CA ARG A 232 7.00 -16.14 14.69
C ARG A 232 7.49 -16.84 15.95
N ASN A 233 7.09 -16.34 17.12
CA ASN A 233 7.60 -16.82 18.40
C ASN A 233 6.67 -17.85 19.07
N ALA A 234 5.46 -18.04 18.55
CA ALA A 234 4.47 -18.96 19.12
C ALA A 234 4.68 -20.40 18.67
N THR A 235 4.45 -21.34 19.58
CA THR A 235 4.35 -22.77 19.26
C THR A 235 2.90 -23.18 19.03
N GLU A 236 2.68 -24.31 18.34
CA GLU A 236 1.33 -24.78 18.02
C GLU A 236 0.53 -25.20 19.26
N ASP A 237 1.18 -25.83 20.23
CA ASP A 237 0.57 -26.22 21.51
C ASP A 237 0.21 -24.99 22.35
N GLU A 238 1.09 -23.99 22.40
CA GLU A 238 0.84 -22.73 23.08
C GLU A 238 -0.31 -21.95 22.43
N ALA A 239 -0.31 -21.85 21.10
CA ALA A 239 -1.37 -21.19 20.34
C ALA A 239 -2.72 -21.87 20.61
N ARG A 240 -2.77 -23.22 20.59
CA ARG A 240 -3.99 -23.97 20.88
C ARG A 240 -4.48 -23.75 22.31
N ALA A 241 -3.59 -23.83 23.30
CA ALA A 241 -3.95 -23.64 24.71
C ALA A 241 -4.48 -22.22 24.98
N LYS A 242 -3.87 -21.20 24.38
CA LYS A 242 -4.30 -19.79 24.52
C LYS A 242 -5.60 -19.51 23.75
N LEU A 243 -5.81 -20.14 22.59
CA LEU A 243 -7.07 -20.04 21.84
C LEU A 243 -8.25 -20.71 22.54
N GLU A 244 -8.06 -21.86 23.17
CA GLU A 244 -9.10 -22.51 23.98
C GLU A 244 -9.54 -21.62 25.15
N ARG A 245 -8.59 -20.96 25.82
CA ARG A 245 -8.88 -19.98 26.88
C ARG A 245 -9.69 -18.78 26.36
N LEU A 246 -9.42 -18.33 25.14
CA LEU A 246 -10.17 -17.24 24.49
C LEU A 246 -11.58 -17.66 24.07
N ARG A 247 -11.78 -18.91 23.63
CA ARG A 247 -13.08 -19.43 23.17
C ARG A 247 -14.04 -19.78 24.31
N LEU A 248 -13.51 -20.25 25.44
CA LEU A 248 -14.33 -20.71 26.57
C LEU A 248 -14.84 -19.56 27.47
N GLY A 249 -14.33 -18.34 27.30
CA GLY A 249 -14.57 -17.25 28.26
C GLY A 249 -14.05 -17.61 29.67
N PRO A 250 -14.13 -16.71 30.66
CA PRO A 250 -13.67 -17.02 32.00
C PRO A 250 -14.47 -18.20 32.57
N GLN A 251 -13.80 -19.33 32.83
CA GLN A 251 -14.41 -20.38 33.63
C GLN A 251 -14.75 -19.78 34.99
N LYS A 252 -16.05 -19.74 35.30
CA LYS A 252 -16.57 -19.42 36.63
C LYS A 252 -16.11 -20.49 37.61
N THR A 253 -14.89 -20.41 38.10
CA THR A 253 -14.54 -20.93 39.42
C THR A 253 -14.80 -19.83 40.43
N GLY A 254 -15.96 -19.94 41.10
CA GLY A 254 -16.24 -19.43 42.44
C GLY A 254 -15.75 -18.03 42.85
N ARG A 255 -16.71 -17.09 42.90
CA ARG A 255 -16.75 -15.85 43.70
C ARG A 255 -15.81 -14.69 43.34
N ARG A 256 -16.44 -13.75 42.61
CA ARG A 256 -16.33 -12.27 42.68
C ARG A 256 -14.93 -11.66 42.63
N GLN A 257 -14.51 -11.31 41.42
CA GLN A 257 -14.11 -9.93 41.09
C GLN A 257 -14.40 -9.67 39.62
N ALA A 258 -14.87 -8.47 39.29
CA ALA A 258 -15.06 -8.05 37.92
C ALA A 258 -13.72 -8.18 37.18
N PHE A 259 -13.76 -8.68 35.95
CA PHE A 259 -12.60 -8.81 35.09
C PHE A 259 -11.84 -7.48 35.04
N ASN A 260 -10.61 -7.49 35.56
CA ASN A 260 -9.73 -6.34 35.58
C ASN A 260 -8.68 -6.54 34.49
N GLU A 261 -8.84 -5.81 33.39
CA GLU A 261 -7.99 -5.86 32.20
C GLU A 261 -6.51 -5.55 32.53
N ASP A 262 -6.27 -4.72 33.54
CA ASP A 262 -4.91 -4.39 34.00
C ASP A 262 -4.20 -5.57 34.69
N ASP A 263 -4.96 -6.48 35.31
CA ASP A 263 -4.43 -7.64 36.05
C ASP A 263 -4.06 -8.80 35.10
N PHE A 264 -4.68 -8.84 33.92
CA PHE A 264 -4.33 -9.77 32.85
C PHE A 264 -3.10 -9.29 32.04
N LEU A 265 -2.95 -7.98 31.87
CA LEU A 265 -1.80 -7.37 31.20
C LEU A 265 -0.54 -7.36 32.06
N SER A 266 -0.68 -7.38 33.39
CA SER A 266 0.44 -7.56 34.33
C SER A 266 0.96 -9.00 34.30
N SER A 267 0.08 -10.01 34.27
CA SER A 267 0.51 -11.41 34.23
C SER A 267 1.24 -11.81 32.95
N LEU A 268 1.03 -11.08 31.85
CA LEU A 268 1.78 -11.24 30.59
C LEU A 268 3.18 -10.60 30.61
N LYS A 269 3.47 -9.72 31.59
CA LYS A 269 4.78 -9.08 31.75
C LYS A 269 5.69 -9.81 32.73
N GLU A 270 5.17 -10.71 33.56
CA GLU A 270 5.94 -11.40 34.59
C GLU A 270 6.70 -12.65 34.07
N GLU A 271 6.37 -13.20 32.90
CA GLU A 271 7.09 -14.36 32.34
C GLU A 271 8.42 -14.01 31.64
N ASP A 272 8.71 -12.73 31.35
CA ASP A 272 9.99 -12.29 30.75
C ASP A 272 11.08 -11.98 31.81
N GLY A 273 10.84 -12.30 33.08
CA GLY A 273 11.62 -11.84 34.23
C GLY A 273 12.39 -12.90 35.03
N ASP A 274 12.58 -14.12 34.53
CA ASP A 274 13.42 -15.11 35.24
C ASP A 274 14.26 -15.96 34.27
N ALA A 275 15.35 -15.35 33.80
CA ALA A 275 16.47 -16.05 33.19
C ALA A 275 17.78 -15.32 33.53
N THR A 276 18.20 -15.39 34.79
CA THR A 276 19.60 -15.37 35.23
C THR A 276 19.75 -15.94 36.63
#